data_AF-A0A6A6PB72-F1
#
_entry.id   AF-A0A6A6PB72-F1
#
_cell.length_a   1.000
_cell.length_b   1.000
_cell.length_c   1.000
_cell.angle_alpha   90.00
_cell.angle_beta   90.00
_cell.angle_gamma   90.00
#
_symmetry.space_group_name_H-M   'P 1'
#
loop_
_entity.id
_entity.type
_entity.pdbx_description
1 polymer ?
#
loop_
_entity_poly.entity_id
_entity_poly.type
_entity_poly.pdbx_seq_one_letter_code
_entity_poly.pdbx_strand_id
1 'polypeptide(L)'
;MMDNELLISLATNLRNARNTFGEASPQYASLKRMIDEYVAGARAHAMQQQAAHSNNEAGAGSESERLSEHVGETLHHAFGDLAIRPKPQ
;
A
#
# COMPACT_ATOMS: atom_id res chain seq x y z
N MET A 1 -11.54 -4.00 -3.11
CA MET A 1 -11.27 -2.82 -3.96
C MET A 1 -11.92 -1.54 -3.43
N MET A 2 -13.11 -1.58 -2.81
CA MET A 2 -13.76 -0.36 -2.28
C MET A 2 -12.98 0.35 -1.15
N ASP A 3 -12.27 -0.39 -0.29
CA ASP A 3 -11.56 0.21 0.86
C ASP A 3 -10.40 1.12 0.46
N ASN A 4 -9.76 0.85 -0.68
CA ASN A 4 -8.64 1.67 -1.16
C ASN A 4 -9.12 3.05 -1.65
N GLU A 5 -10.24 3.09 -2.38
CA GLU A 5 -10.84 4.34 -2.87
C GLU A 5 -11.33 5.23 -1.71
N LEU A 6 -11.85 4.60 -0.66
CA LEU A 6 -12.26 5.31 0.56
C LEU A 6 -11.07 5.91 1.29
N LEU A 7 -9.98 5.15 1.47
CA LEU A 7 -8.75 5.66 2.10
C LEU A 7 -8.12 6.81 1.30
N ILE A 8 -8.10 6.71 -0.03
CA ILE A 8 -7.63 7.79 -0.92
C ILE A 8 -8.48 9.05 -0.73
N SER A 9 -9.80 8.90 -0.66
CA SER A 9 -10.73 10.01 -0.47
C SER A 9 -10.57 10.67 0.91
N LEU A 10 -10.39 9.87 1.97
CA LEU A 10 -10.14 10.35 3.33
C LEU A 10 -8.81 11.09 3.44
N ALA A 11 -7.74 10.56 2.84
CA ALA A 11 -6.42 11.21 2.81
C ALA A 11 -6.45 12.53 2.05
N THR A 12 -7.19 12.58 0.93
CA THR A 12 -7.39 13.80 0.15
C THR A 12 -8.14 14.86 0.95
N ASN A 13 -9.24 14.49 1.62
CA ASN A 13 -9.99 15.39 2.49
C ASN A 13 -9.15 15.91 3.66
N LEU A 14 -8.30 15.07 4.25
CA LEU A 14 -7.41 15.49 5.33
C LEU A 14 -6.37 16.50 4.84
N ARG A 15 -5.81 16.30 3.64
CA ARG A 15 -4.89 17.26 3.02
C ARG A 15 -5.58 18.59 2.71
N ASN A 16 -6.81 18.55 2.23
CA ASN A 16 -7.61 19.74 1.99
C ASN A 16 -7.92 20.49 3.29
N ALA A 17 -8.33 19.77 4.34
CA ALA A 17 -8.58 20.35 5.65
C ALA A 17 -7.31 21.01 6.24
N ARG A 18 -6.15 20.38 6.07
CA ARG A 18 -4.86 20.96 6.47
C ARG A 18 -4.58 22.27 5.73
N ASN A 19 -4.81 22.31 4.43
CA ASN A 19 -4.55 23.49 3.60
C ASN A 19 -5.53 24.64 3.89
N THR A 20 -6.80 24.33 4.18
CA THR A 20 -7.85 25.33 4.42
C THR A 20 -7.81 25.89 5.83
N PHE A 21 -7.67 25.04 6.84
CA PHE A 21 -7.81 25.45 8.25
C PHE A 21 -6.47 25.51 8.99
N GLY A 22 -5.43 24.85 8.48
CA GLY A 22 -4.14 24.69 9.14
C GLY A 22 -4.09 23.47 10.05
N GLU A 23 -2.88 23.00 10.30
CA GLU A 23 -2.61 21.77 11.06
C GLU A 23 -2.95 21.91 12.56
N ALA A 24 -2.90 23.14 13.08
CA ALA A 24 -3.30 23.46 14.46
C ALA A 24 -4.82 23.62 14.64
N SER A 25 -5.61 23.53 13.56
CA SER A 25 -7.05 23.76 13.64
C SER A 25 -7.79 22.58 14.30
N PRO A 26 -8.83 22.87 15.09
CA PRO A 26 -9.66 21.81 15.67
C PRO A 26 -10.39 21.00 14.60
N GLN A 27 -10.68 21.59 13.44
CA GLN A 27 -11.29 20.90 12.29
C GLN A 27 -10.35 19.84 11.72
N TYR A 28 -9.07 20.18 11.50
CA TYR A 28 -8.07 19.24 11.03
C TYR A 28 -7.83 18.13 12.07
N ALA A 29 -7.68 18.49 13.35
CA ALA A 29 -7.44 17.53 14.42
C ALA A 29 -8.61 16.52 14.57
N SER A 30 -9.85 17.00 14.49
CA SER A 30 -11.05 16.15 14.54
C SER A 30 -11.10 15.19 13.35
N LEU A 31 -10.87 15.69 12.13
CA LEU A 31 -10.87 14.85 10.92
C LEU A 31 -9.76 13.80 10.97
N LYS A 32 -8.56 14.19 11.41
CA LYS A 32 -7.42 13.29 11.57
C LYS A 32 -7.74 12.16 12.55
N ARG A 33 -8.35 12.48 13.71
CA ARG A 33 -8.70 11.49 14.73
C ARG A 33 -9.67 10.44 14.20
N MET A 34 -10.72 10.86 13.48
CA MET A 34 -11.69 9.93 12.89
C MET A 34 -11.05 8.99 11.86
N ILE A 35 -10.13 9.50 11.05
CA ILE A 35 -9.41 8.68 10.06
C ILE A 35 -8.48 7.69 10.76
N ASP A 36 -7.75 8.12 11.79
CA ASP A 36 -6.86 7.25 12.57
C ASP A 36 -7.66 6.13 13.26
N GLU A 37 -8.82 6.43 13.85
CA GLU A 37 -9.74 5.45 14.43
C GLU A 37 -10.23 4.42 13.40
N TYR A 38 -10.63 4.89 12.21
CA TYR A 38 -11.06 4.02 11.11
C TYR A 38 -9.94 3.06 10.66
N VAL A 39 -8.72 3.57 10.46
CA VAL A 39 -7.57 2.75 10.05
C VAL A 39 -7.18 1.75 11.14
N ALA A 40 -7.21 2.16 12.40
CA ALA A 40 -6.96 1.25 13.53
C ALA A 40 -7.99 0.12 13.60
N GLY A 41 -9.28 0.44 13.43
CA GLY A 41 -10.36 -0.55 13.37
C GLY A 41 -10.21 -1.51 12.19
N ALA A 42 -9.93 -0.98 11.00
CA ALA A 42 -9.73 -1.80 9.79
C ALA A 42 -8.56 -2.79 9.94
N ARG A 43 -7.46 -2.36 10.58
CA ARG A 43 -6.32 -3.24 10.89
C ARG A 43 -6.68 -4.35 11.88
N ALA A 44 -7.45 -4.03 12.92
CA ALA A 44 -7.91 -5.02 13.90
C ALA A 44 -8.80 -6.09 13.25
N HIS A 45 -9.71 -5.70 12.36
CA HIS A 45 -10.54 -6.63 11.60
C HIS A 45 -9.72 -7.49 10.62
N ALA A 46 -8.73 -6.90 9.96
CA ALA A 46 -7.84 -7.65 9.06
C ALA A 46 -6.99 -8.70 9.81
N MET A 47 -6.50 -8.38 11.01
CA MET A 47 -5.74 -9.32 11.85
C MET A 47 -6.60 -10.51 12.33
N GLN A 48 -7.87 -10.30 12.65
CA GLN A 48 -8.79 -11.39 13.01
C GLN A 48 -9.09 -12.34 11.85
N GLN A 49 -9.17 -11.82 10.62
CA GLN A 49 -9.39 -12.66 9.43
C GLN A 49 -8.16 -13.49 9.05
N GLN A 50 -6.94 -12.98 9.29
CA GLN A 50 -5.71 -13.75 9.06
C GLN A 50 -5.54 -14.90 10.06
N ALA A 51 -5.93 -14.71 11.32
CA ALA A 51 -5.88 -15.77 12.33
C ALA A 51 -6.82 -16.96 12.02
N ALA A 52 -7.88 -16.75 11.24
CA ALA A 52 -8.82 -17.82 10.86
C ALA A 52 -8.34 -18.68 9.68
N HIS A 53 -7.38 -18.21 8.87
CA HIS A 53 -6.90 -18.93 7.68
C HIS A 53 -5.66 -19.80 7.91
N SER A 54 -4.96 -19.66 9.05
CA SER A 54 -3.72 -20.42 9.32
C SER A 54 -3.93 -21.84 9.87
N ASN A 55 -5.16 -22.36 9.94
CA ASN A 55 -5.45 -23.68 10.54
C ASN A 55 -5.77 -24.82 9.54
N ASN A 56 -5.62 -24.61 8.23
CA ASN A 56 -6.10 -25.59 7.24
C ASN A 56 -5.09 -26.08 6.19
N GLU A 57 -3.79 -25.83 6.34
CA GLU A 57 -2.78 -26.30 5.36
C GLU A 57 -1.61 -27.05 6.02
N ALA A 58 -1.93 -28.04 6.85
CA ALA A 58 -1.03 -29.13 7.20
C ALA A 58 -1.51 -30.42 6.53
N GLY A 59 -1.42 -30.49 5.20
CA GLY A 59 -1.88 -31.65 4.45
C GLY A 59 -1.52 -31.60 2.97
N ALA A 60 -0.57 -32.46 2.61
CA ALA A 60 -0.27 -32.98 1.27
C ALA A 60 0.64 -32.14 0.35
N GLY A 61 1.77 -32.77 0.00
CA GLY A 61 2.16 -32.86 -1.41
C GLY A 61 3.51 -32.23 -1.77
N SER A 62 4.54 -33.06 -1.78
CA SER A 62 5.82 -32.83 -2.45
C SER A 62 5.64 -32.40 -3.91
N GLU A 63 6.19 -31.25 -4.32
CA GLU A 63 6.72 -30.98 -5.68
C GLU A 63 7.76 -29.85 -5.60
N SER A 64 8.84 -30.09 -4.84
CA SER A 64 10.06 -29.30 -4.96
C SER A 64 10.86 -29.87 -6.13
N GLU A 65 10.69 -29.31 -7.32
CA GLU A 65 11.74 -29.21 -8.34
C GLU A 65 11.23 -28.54 -9.63
N ARG A 66 12.08 -27.69 -10.21
CA ARG A 66 12.06 -27.13 -11.58
C ARG A 66 11.08 -25.99 -11.83
N LEU A 67 11.54 -24.75 -11.63
CA LEU A 67 11.30 -23.58 -12.52
C LEU A 67 12.05 -22.32 -12.03
N SER A 68 13.26 -22.48 -11.49
CA SER A 68 14.17 -21.36 -11.19
C SER A 68 15.25 -21.26 -12.27
N GLU A 69 14.90 -20.81 -13.48
CA GLU A 69 15.95 -20.42 -14.46
C GLU A 69 15.49 -19.53 -15.65
N HIS A 70 14.28 -18.95 -15.65
CA HIS A 70 13.79 -18.26 -16.87
C HIS A 70 13.25 -16.83 -16.72
N VAL A 71 13.50 -16.13 -15.60
CA VAL A 71 13.03 -14.73 -15.42
C VAL A 71 14.21 -13.77 -15.15
N GLY A 72 15.41 -14.14 -15.59
CA GLY A 72 16.62 -13.31 -15.45
C GLY A 72 16.89 -12.37 -16.63
N GLU A 73 16.31 -12.61 -17.82
CA GLU A 73 16.80 -11.96 -19.05
C GLU A 73 15.89 -10.83 -19.59
N THR A 74 14.64 -10.74 -19.16
CA THR A 74 13.68 -9.77 -19.75
C THR A 74 13.69 -8.40 -19.06
N LEU A 75 14.25 -8.26 -17.85
CA LEU A 75 14.19 -7.00 -17.10
C LEU A 75 15.29 -5.99 -17.50
N HIS A 76 16.36 -6.43 -18.16
CA HIS A 76 17.51 -5.58 -18.46
C HIS A 76 17.29 -4.66 -19.67
N HIS A 77 16.32 -4.97 -20.54
CA HIS A 77 16.04 -4.17 -21.74
C HIS A 77 15.05 -3.01 -21.53
N ALA A 78 14.34 -2.95 -20.39
CA ALA A 78 13.28 -1.95 -20.17
C ALA A 78 13.76 -0.66 -19.47
N PHE A 79 14.94 -0.65 -18.86
CA PHE A 79 15.45 0.50 -18.09
C PHE A 79 16.82 1.03 -18.56
N GLY A 80 17.34 0.53 -19.69
CA GLY A 80 18.67 0.87 -20.21
C GLY A 80 18.77 2.15 -21.05
N ASP A 81 17.66 2.88 -21.31
CA ASP A 81 17.65 3.98 -22.29
C ASP A 81 17.14 5.33 -21.73
N LEU A 82 17.44 5.61 -20.45
CA LEU A 82 17.37 6.98 -19.91
C LEU A 82 18.75 7.43 -19.40
N ALA A 83 19.75 7.36 -20.28
CA ALA A 83 21.00 8.07 -20.08
C ALA A 83 20.79 9.57 -20.33
N ILE A 84 20.61 10.29 -19.23
CA ILE A 84 20.65 11.75 -19.11
C ILE A 84 21.90 12.29 -19.82
N ARG A 85 21.74 13.02 -20.93
CA ARG A 85 22.83 13.80 -21.54
C ARG A 85 22.96 15.18 -20.86
N PRO A 86 24.12 15.55 -20.29
CA PRO A 86 24.36 16.94 -19.91
C PRO A 86 24.61 17.80 -21.16
N LYS A 87 24.05 19.02 -21.19
CA LYS A 87 24.33 20.02 -22.22
C LYS A 87 25.75 20.57 -22.08
N PRO A 88 26.55 20.68 -23.15
CA PRO A 88 27.73 21.53 -23.15
C PRO A 88 27.32 23.01 -23.27
N GLN A 89 28.09 23.87 -22.59
CA GLN A 89 28.02 25.34 -22.61
C GLN A 89 28.47 25.91 -23.95
#